data_AF-A0A957ZQX8-F1
#
_entry.id   AF-A0A957ZQX8-F1
#
_cell.length_a   1.000
_cell.length_b   1.000
_cell.length_c   1.000
_cell.angle_alpha   90.00
_cell.angle_beta   90.00
_cell.angle_gamma   90.00
#
_symmetry.space_group_name_H-M   'P 1'
#
loop_
_entity.id
_entity.type
_entity.pdbx_description
1 polymer ?
#
loop_
_entity_poly.entity_id
_entity_poly.type
_entity_poly.pdbx_seq_one_letter_code
_entity_poly.pdbx_strand_id
1 'polypeptide(L)'
;MSRAHEILDALYEHTLDGEAQPVVALTQEGLALGMDPNTLLFEAMIPALEEVGRLFETGEYFVPEMLISARAMSGAMEILRPLIAQTGAKPIGTFVMGTVKGDIHDIGKNLCNTMLEGAGFVVVDLGV
;
A
#
# COMPACT_ATOMS: atom_id res chain seq x y z
N MET A 1 -15.14 -19.77 -9.40
CA MET A 1 -14.42 -19.11 -8.29
C MET A 1 -15.45 -18.35 -7.47
N SER A 2 -15.20 -18.06 -6.19
CA SER A 2 -16.11 -17.21 -5.41
C SER A 2 -15.84 -15.75 -5.75
N ARG A 3 -16.86 -14.88 -5.65
CA ARG A 3 -16.70 -13.43 -5.90
C ARG A 3 -15.61 -12.80 -5.03
N ALA A 4 -15.45 -13.28 -3.79
CA ALA A 4 -14.40 -12.84 -2.89
C ALA A 4 -12.99 -13.09 -3.43
N HIS A 5 -12.76 -14.24 -4.11
CA HIS A 5 -11.47 -14.55 -4.71
C HIS A 5 -11.19 -13.65 -5.92
N GLU A 6 -12.19 -13.43 -6.77
CA GLU A 6 -12.08 -12.51 -7.91
C GLU A 6 -11.74 -11.08 -7.49
N ILE A 7 -12.25 -10.63 -6.34
CA ILE A 7 -11.92 -9.31 -5.77
C ILE A 7 -10.47 -9.25 -5.31
N LEU A 8 -9.95 -10.30 -4.67
CA LEU A 8 -8.55 -10.34 -4.24
C LEU A 8 -7.60 -10.32 -5.44
N ASP A 9 -7.86 -11.15 -6.45
CA ASP A 9 -7.06 -11.18 -7.68
C ASP A 9 -7.11 -9.82 -8.38
N ALA A 10 -8.29 -9.23 -8.54
CA ALA A 10 -8.43 -7.92 -9.17
C ALA A 10 -7.77 -6.80 -8.34
N LEU A 11 -7.88 -6.84 -7.01
CA LEU A 11 -7.18 -5.88 -6.14
C LEU A 11 -5.67 -5.98 -6.29
N TYR A 12 -5.13 -7.19 -6.40
CA TYR A 12 -3.72 -7.41 -6.66
C TYR A 12 -3.29 -6.76 -7.99
N GLU A 13 -3.95 -7.13 -9.09
CA GLU A 13 -3.61 -6.64 -10.44
C GLU A 13 -3.74 -5.11 -10.54
N HIS A 14 -4.87 -4.55 -10.10
CA HIS A 14 -5.09 -3.11 -10.16
C HIS A 14 -4.16 -2.32 -9.22
N THR A 15 -3.68 -2.93 -8.13
CA THR A 15 -2.67 -2.29 -7.26
C THR A 15 -1.31 -2.33 -7.92
N LEU A 16 -0.94 -3.45 -8.54
CA LEU A 16 0.31 -3.62 -9.30
C LEU A 16 0.39 -2.56 -10.41
N ASP A 17 -0.68 -2.40 -11.19
CA ASP A 17 -0.78 -1.45 -12.30
C ASP A 17 -0.99 0.02 -11.86
N GLY A 18 -1.19 0.29 -10.56
CA GLY A 18 -1.36 1.63 -10.02
C GLY A 18 -2.71 2.28 -10.33
N GLU A 19 -3.75 1.48 -10.55
CA GLU A 19 -5.10 1.93 -10.89
C GLU A 19 -5.93 2.26 -9.63
N ALA A 20 -5.78 3.49 -9.14
CA ALA A 20 -6.41 3.92 -7.87
C ALA A 20 -7.94 3.81 -7.83
N GLN A 21 -8.65 4.11 -8.94
CA GLN A 21 -10.12 4.08 -8.97
C GLN A 21 -10.67 2.65 -8.83
N PRO A 22 -10.22 1.67 -9.64
CA PRO A 22 -10.56 0.26 -9.44
C PRO A 22 -10.23 -0.26 -8.04
N VAL A 23 -9.05 0.05 -7.52
CA VAL A 23 -8.61 -0.41 -6.18
C VAL A 23 -9.57 0.06 -5.08
N VAL A 24 -9.97 1.34 -5.11
CA VAL A 24 -10.95 1.89 -4.15
C VAL A 24 -12.33 1.23 -4.32
N ALA A 25 -12.81 1.06 -5.55
CA ALA A 25 -14.12 0.46 -5.82
C ALA A 25 -14.19 -1.00 -5.35
N LEU A 26 -13.17 -1.80 -5.65
CA LEU A 26 -13.08 -3.21 -5.23
C LEU A 26 -12.91 -3.36 -3.71
N THR A 27 -12.19 -2.42 -3.07
CA THR A 27 -12.09 -2.38 -1.61
C THR A 27 -13.47 -2.20 -0.98
N GLN A 28 -14.27 -1.25 -1.48
CA GLN A 28 -15.63 -1.03 -1.00
C GLN A 28 -16.54 -2.23 -1.26
N GLU A 29 -16.41 -2.86 -2.43
CA GLU A 29 -17.17 -4.06 -2.77
C GLU A 29 -16.84 -5.23 -1.84
N GLY A 30 -15.56 -5.51 -1.60
CA GLY A 30 -15.12 -6.57 -0.69
C GLY A 30 -15.66 -6.36 0.73
N LEU A 31 -15.61 -5.12 1.22
CA LEU A 31 -16.18 -4.76 2.53
C LEU A 31 -17.71 -4.94 2.55
N ALA A 32 -18.42 -4.59 1.47
CA ALA A 32 -19.87 -4.79 1.37
C ALA A 32 -20.27 -6.27 1.35
N LEU A 33 -19.38 -7.15 0.88
CA LEU A 33 -19.54 -8.61 0.94
C LEU A 33 -19.17 -9.21 2.30
N GLY A 34 -18.77 -8.38 3.27
CA GLY A 34 -18.39 -8.82 4.62
C GLY A 34 -16.99 -9.42 4.70
N MET A 35 -16.10 -9.16 3.72
CA MET A 35 -14.70 -9.57 3.80
C MET A 35 -13.98 -8.81 4.90
N ASP A 36 -13.00 -9.47 5.53
CA ASP A 36 -12.18 -8.82 6.55
C ASP A 36 -11.27 -7.76 5.90
N PRO A 37 -11.19 -6.53 6.45
CA PRO A 37 -10.29 -5.49 5.96
C PRO A 37 -8.83 -5.94 5.85
N ASN A 38 -8.36 -6.80 6.77
CA ASN A 38 -7.00 -7.33 6.74
C ASN A 38 -6.82 -8.32 5.58
N THR A 39 -7.83 -9.11 5.22
CA THR A 39 -7.73 -10.02 4.06
C THR A 39 -7.51 -9.22 2.77
N LEU A 40 -8.28 -8.15 2.54
CA LEU A 40 -8.07 -7.28 1.37
C LEU A 40 -6.66 -6.68 1.34
N LEU A 41 -6.14 -6.30 2.51
CA LEU A 41 -4.82 -5.69 2.67
C LEU A 41 -3.66 -6.70 2.46
N PHE A 42 -3.64 -7.76 3.26
CA PHE A 42 -2.51 -8.69 3.36
C PHE A 42 -2.51 -9.78 2.30
N GLU A 43 -3.66 -10.13 1.71
CA GLU A 43 -3.73 -11.18 0.69
C GLU A 43 -3.70 -10.63 -0.74
N ALA A 44 -3.88 -9.32 -0.95
CA ALA A 44 -3.89 -8.70 -2.28
C ALA A 44 -2.97 -7.49 -2.41
N MET A 45 -3.22 -6.41 -1.67
CA MET A 45 -2.52 -5.13 -1.91
C MET A 45 -1.05 -5.13 -1.47
N ILE A 46 -0.73 -5.72 -0.31
CA ILE A 46 0.67 -5.83 0.15
C ILE A 46 1.49 -6.70 -0.79
N PRO A 47 1.06 -7.92 -1.18
CA PRO A 47 1.76 -8.72 -2.17
C PRO A 47 1.99 -7.98 -3.50
N ALA A 48 1.02 -7.16 -3.94
CA ALA A 48 1.18 -6.36 -5.15
C ALA A 48 2.31 -5.32 -5.01
N LEU A 49 2.40 -4.63 -3.87
CA LEU A 49 3.51 -3.69 -3.63
C LEU A 49 4.87 -4.37 -3.45
N GLU A 50 4.90 -5.59 -2.90
CA GLU A 50 6.13 -6.40 -2.85
C GLU A 50 6.61 -6.72 -4.28
N GLU A 51 5.69 -7.08 -5.18
CA GLU A 51 6.01 -7.34 -6.58
C GLU A 51 6.45 -6.09 -7.33
N VAL A 52 5.82 -4.93 -7.09
CA VAL A 52 6.28 -3.62 -7.59
C VAL A 52 7.73 -3.37 -7.17
N GLY A 53 8.08 -3.68 -5.92
CA GLY A 53 9.46 -3.60 -5.43
C GLY A 53 10.41 -4.52 -6.20
N ARG A 54 10.01 -5.78 -6.42
CA ARG A 54 10.80 -6.75 -7.19
C ARG A 54 11.00 -6.29 -8.65
N LEU A 55 9.97 -5.75 -9.29
CA LEU A 55 10.02 -5.24 -10.67
C LEU A 55 10.92 -4.01 -10.78
N PHE A 56 10.96 -3.17 -9.75
CA PHE A 56 11.92 -2.07 -9.68
C PHE A 56 13.36 -2.58 -9.54
N GLU A 57 13.60 -3.59 -8.71
CA GLU A 57 14.92 -4.21 -8.56
C GLU A 57 15.43 -4.86 -9.86
N THR A 58 14.54 -5.45 -10.67
CA THR A 58 14.90 -6.03 -11.97
C THR A 58 15.01 -5.00 -13.10
N GLY A 59 14.66 -3.74 -12.84
CA GLY A 59 14.67 -2.65 -13.82
C GLY A 59 13.52 -2.71 -14.83
N GLU A 60 12.46 -3.47 -14.52
CA GLU A 60 11.22 -3.51 -15.31
C GLU A 60 10.32 -2.32 -14.97
N TYR A 61 10.26 -1.95 -13.69
CA TYR A 61 9.57 -0.74 -13.19
C TYR A 61 10.57 0.35 -12.83
N PHE A 62 10.14 1.60 -12.91
CA PHE A 62 10.89 2.76 -12.46
C PHE A 62 10.15 3.47 -11.32
N VAL A 63 10.73 4.58 -10.84
CA VAL A 63 10.15 5.38 -9.76
C VAL A 63 8.70 5.81 -10.03
N PRO A 64 8.30 6.24 -11.24
CA PRO A 64 6.91 6.61 -11.51
C PRO A 64 5.92 5.47 -11.24
N GLU A 65 6.25 4.24 -11.66
CA GLU A 65 5.42 3.06 -11.48
C GLU A 65 5.26 2.73 -9.99
N MET A 66 6.35 2.77 -9.23
CA MET A 66 6.29 2.59 -7.76
C MET A 66 5.35 3.60 -7.09
N LEU A 67 5.44 4.87 -7.49
CA LEU A 67 4.64 5.95 -6.90
C LEU A 67 3.14 5.82 -7.23
N ILE A 68 2.78 5.40 -8.44
CA ILE A 68 1.36 5.22 -8.79
C ILE A 68 0.75 4.02 -8.06
N SER A 69 1.48 2.91 -7.92
CA SER A 69 1.02 1.73 -7.17
C SER A 69 0.84 2.05 -5.68
N ALA A 70 1.81 2.73 -5.07
CA ALA A 70 1.69 3.19 -3.68
C ALA A 70 0.50 4.15 -3.49
N ARG A 71 0.23 5.02 -4.47
CA ARG A 71 -0.91 5.95 -4.43
C ARG A 71 -2.25 5.23 -4.58
N ALA A 72 -2.33 4.22 -5.44
CA ALA A 72 -3.52 3.40 -5.59
C ALA A 72 -3.89 2.72 -4.27
N MET A 73 -2.90 2.11 -3.61
CA MET A 73 -3.09 1.49 -2.31
C MET A 73 -3.43 2.51 -1.21
N SER A 74 -2.82 3.70 -1.24
CA SER A 74 -3.12 4.78 -0.28
C SER A 74 -4.60 5.15 -0.27
N GLY A 75 -5.25 5.19 -1.44
CA GLY A 75 -6.70 5.43 -1.55
C GLY A 75 -7.55 4.36 -0.86
N ALA A 76 -7.18 3.08 -0.97
CA ALA A 76 -7.85 2.01 -0.22
C ALA A 76 -7.58 2.12 1.29
N MET A 77 -6.37 2.51 1.69
CA MET A 77 -6.01 2.66 3.11
C MET A 77 -6.81 3.78 3.81
N GLU A 78 -7.26 4.82 3.12
CA GLU A 78 -8.18 5.82 3.70
C GLU A 78 -9.49 5.18 4.20
N ILE A 79 -9.94 4.11 3.54
CA ILE A 79 -11.14 3.35 3.91
C ILE A 79 -10.82 2.29 4.97
N LEU A 80 -9.72 1.57 4.81
CA LEU A 80 -9.40 0.41 5.65
C LEU A 80 -8.85 0.81 7.03
N ARG A 81 -8.04 1.87 7.13
CA ARG A 81 -7.44 2.32 8.40
C ARG A 81 -8.46 2.50 9.54
N PRO A 82 -9.58 3.24 9.37
CA PRO A 82 -10.55 3.39 10.46
C PRO A 82 -11.26 2.09 10.83
N LEU A 83 -11.43 1.16 9.89
CA LEU A 83 -12.07 -0.14 10.16
C LEU A 83 -11.13 -1.08 10.93
N ILE A 84 -9.85 -1.13 10.53
CA ILE A 84 -8.80 -1.89 11.23
C ILE A 84 -8.58 -1.34 12.65
N ALA A 85 -8.62 -0.02 12.82
CA ALA A 85 -8.50 0.58 14.16
C ALA A 85 -9.67 0.20 15.09
N GLN A 86 -10.88 0.05 14.56
CA GLN A 86 -12.07 -0.32 15.32
C GLN A 86 -12.05 -1.78 15.80
N THR A 87 -11.37 -2.68 15.08
CA THR A 87 -11.22 -4.07 15.52
C THR A 87 -10.19 -4.22 16.64
N GLY A 88 -9.53 -3.13 17.06
CA GLY A 88 -8.43 -3.16 18.01
C GLY A 88 -7.15 -3.75 17.44
N ALA A 89 -7.12 -4.01 16.13
CA ALA A 89 -5.92 -4.47 15.44
C ALA A 89 -4.87 -3.35 15.47
N LYS A 90 -3.65 -3.73 15.85
CA LYS A 90 -2.51 -2.81 15.89
C LYS A 90 -2.03 -2.55 14.45
N PRO A 91 -1.48 -1.36 14.16
CA PRO A 91 -0.76 -1.14 12.90
C PRO A 91 0.27 -2.23 12.68
N ILE A 92 0.54 -2.57 11.40
CA ILE A 92 1.55 -3.56 11.00
C ILE A 92 2.88 -3.29 11.71
N GLY A 93 3.24 -2.00 11.79
CA GLY A 93 4.37 -1.50 12.53
C GLY A 93 4.48 0.03 12.41
N THR A 94 5.46 0.60 13.09
CA THR A 94 5.81 2.01 12.98
C THR A 94 7.27 2.15 12.60
N PHE A 95 7.54 2.90 11.53
CA PHE A 95 8.89 3.28 11.11
C PHE A 95 9.19 4.70 11.59
N VAL A 96 10.40 4.91 12.08
CA VAL A 96 10.96 6.24 12.32
C VAL A 96 12.00 6.49 11.25
N MET A 97 11.79 7.51 10.43
CA MET A 97 12.61 7.85 9.26
C MET A 97 13.31 9.19 9.50
N GLY A 98 14.50 9.37 8.95
CA GLY A 98 15.22 10.64 9.07
C GLY A 98 16.52 10.61 8.28
N THR A 99 16.94 11.76 7.78
CA THR A 99 18.22 11.91 7.09
C THR A 99 19.35 12.10 8.12
N VAL A 100 20.54 11.58 7.81
CA VAL A 100 21.70 11.71 8.69
C VAL A 100 22.11 13.18 8.78
N LYS A 101 22.53 13.62 9.97
CA LYS A 101 22.98 14.99 10.22
C LYS A 101 23.97 15.48 9.16
N GLY A 102 23.61 16.57 8.48
CA GLY A 102 24.44 17.25 7.49
C GLY A 102 24.32 16.70 6.07
N ASP A 103 23.50 15.67 5.87
CA ASP A 103 23.09 15.20 4.56
C ASP A 103 21.76 15.86 4.15
N ILE A 104 21.65 16.29 2.91
CA ILE A 104 20.47 16.96 2.36
C ILE A 104 19.69 16.07 1.37
N HIS A 105 20.20 14.87 1.07
CA HIS A 105 19.58 13.97 0.12
C HIS A 105 18.41 13.24 0.79
N ASP A 106 17.18 13.61 0.42
CA ASP A 106 15.96 13.08 1.02
C ASP A 106 15.01 12.41 0.01
N ILE A 107 15.29 12.51 -1.30
CA ILE A 107 14.43 11.96 -2.35
C ILE A 107 14.20 10.47 -2.15
N GLY A 108 15.27 9.69 -1.92
CA GLY A 108 15.17 8.25 -1.67
C GLY A 108 14.43 7.94 -0.36
N LYS A 109 14.65 8.73 0.68
CA LYS A 109 13.92 8.61 1.96
C LYS A 109 12.43 8.85 1.77
N ASN A 110 12.05 9.91 1.08
CA ASN A 110 10.64 10.28 0.85
C ASN A 110 9.93 9.26 -0.04
N LEU A 111 10.63 8.70 -1.03
CA LEU A 111 10.13 7.57 -1.82
C LEU A 111 9.88 6.36 -0.92
N CYS A 112 10.83 6.00 -0.06
CA CYS A 112 10.67 4.91 0.90
C CYS A 112 9.49 5.15 1.84
N ASN A 113 9.32 6.37 2.36
CA ASN A 113 8.18 6.75 3.19
C ASN A 113 6.86 6.50 2.46
N THR A 114 6.74 6.96 1.22
CA THR A 114 5.54 6.80 0.40
C THR A 114 5.21 5.31 0.19
N MET A 115 6.23 4.49 -0.08
CA MET A 115 6.06 3.05 -0.25
C MET A 115 5.62 2.36 1.06
N LEU A 116 6.23 2.72 2.19
CA LEU A 116 5.89 2.17 3.51
C LEU A 116 4.46 2.56 3.93
N GLU A 117 4.07 3.82 3.73
CA GLU A 117 2.71 4.29 4.02
C GLU A 117 1.68 3.61 3.12
N GLY A 118 2.02 3.46 1.84
CA GLY A 118 1.27 2.69 0.86
C GLY A 118 1.02 1.28 1.37
N ALA A 119 2.08 0.55 1.76
CA ALA A 119 2.03 -0.81 2.30
C ALA A 119 1.33 -0.94 3.68
N GLY A 120 0.78 0.13 4.24
CA GLY A 120 -0.03 0.09 5.45
C GLY A 120 0.76 0.31 6.75
N PHE A 121 2.03 0.70 6.66
CA PHE A 121 2.81 1.09 7.84
C PHE A 121 2.45 2.51 8.30
N VAL A 122 2.82 2.82 9.55
CA VAL A 122 2.86 4.19 10.06
C VAL A 122 4.29 4.68 9.93
N VAL A 123 4.50 5.83 9.29
CA VAL A 123 5.81 6.44 9.14
C VAL A 123 5.86 7.74 9.94
N VAL A 124 6.88 7.89 10.79
CA VAL A 124 7.20 9.11 11.52
C VAL A 124 8.50 9.65 10.96
N ASP A 125 8.42 10.70 10.16
CA ASP A 125 9.58 11.30 9.51
C ASP A 125 10.13 12.48 10.31
N LEU A 126 11.38 12.36 10.76
CA LEU A 126 12.13 13.36 11.51
C LEU A 126 12.72 14.45 10.60
N GLY A 127 12.63 14.28 9.27
CA GLY A 127 13.07 15.25 8.30
C GLY A 127 14.54 15.11 7.92
N VAL A 128 15.14 16.27 7.59
CA VAL A 128 16.51 16.45 7.10
C VAL A 128 17.34 17.24 8.10
#